data_AF-A0A845X412-F1
#
_entry.id   AF-A0A845X412-F1
#
_cell.length_a   1.000
_cell.length_b   1.000
_cell.length_c   1.000
_cell.angle_alpha   90.00
_cell.angle_beta   90.00
_cell.angle_gamma   90.00
#
_symmetry.space_group_name_H-M   'P 1'
#
loop_
_entity.id
_entity.type
_entity.pdbx_description
1 polymer ?
#
loop_
_entity_poly.entity_id
_entity_poly.type
_entity_poly.pdbx_seq_one_letter_code
_entity_poly.pdbx_strand_id
1 'polypeptide(L)'
;MSNSTPSIPATPVSASLTAKSNSLSRFSTRLKQIKINLRNISDNLHRKAADPKQKTTTADEMMVLHLQQEIAELVVLFPRIEKLLIQFETNTFHRALRFLRLSSKDRELTVLFEYIEMAIEILSHEQPSLLVARKMRIDIERTVTRHQHPLLGIFLNRFRDIYRSDSDPLKVVCGLTFTTVVSAGLFFGSLVGISRQGESKLDDQINGLQDRLSEIQEELASDNIFITDDAQIIQGENPGEGDNAFGDAVGGLIATQNQQELIREFRQKRLRQRNLVEIRDQERQDASILFLIILVVSSGTLGSAISILIRINDFEKQEVSDPLIPIFTGAFKPIIGSSFGLLMYALFSSGVISVQIVPNNTARGTEFFFCSLAFVIGFSERLAKDVIKKTEERLLGAESGAQPLFNQRPQTSALPFYPLPIAPQEDAAEE
;
A
#
# COMPACT_ATOMS: atom_id res chain seq x y z
N MET A 1 77.00 -7.08 -32.78
CA MET A 1 75.59 -6.64 -32.88
C MET A 1 74.94 -6.91 -31.53
N SER A 2 74.79 -5.86 -30.72
CA SER A 2 74.26 -5.91 -29.35
C SER A 2 72.74 -5.76 -29.37
N ASN A 3 72.01 -6.81 -28.97
CA ASN A 3 70.56 -6.78 -28.80
C ASN A 3 70.21 -6.29 -27.39
N SER A 4 69.82 -5.02 -27.28
CA SER A 4 69.15 -4.46 -26.11
C SER A 4 67.66 -4.85 -26.14
N THR A 5 67.26 -5.71 -25.23
CA THR A 5 65.85 -6.06 -24.98
C THR A 5 65.18 -4.91 -24.22
N PRO A 6 64.00 -4.41 -24.66
CA PRO A 6 63.29 -3.36 -23.93
C PRO A 6 62.67 -3.95 -22.66
N SER A 7 63.05 -3.40 -21.52
CA SER A 7 62.47 -3.69 -20.21
C SER A 7 61.01 -3.24 -20.18
N ILE A 8 60.08 -4.17 -20.00
CA ILE A 8 58.66 -3.88 -19.81
C ILE A 8 58.49 -3.16 -18.47
N PRO A 9 57.90 -1.94 -18.42
CA PRO A 9 57.69 -1.22 -17.17
C PRO A 9 56.75 -2.01 -16.25
N ALA A 10 57.18 -2.24 -15.02
CA ALA A 10 56.40 -2.90 -13.99
C ALA A 10 55.03 -2.20 -13.86
N THR A 11 53.96 -2.96 -14.06
CA THR A 11 52.58 -2.47 -14.05
C THR A 11 52.23 -1.82 -12.69
N PRO A 12 51.46 -0.71 -12.66
CA PRO A 12 51.17 0.12 -11.48
C PRO A 12 50.29 -0.52 -10.39
N VAL A 13 50.08 -1.84 -10.43
CA VAL A 13 49.13 -2.54 -9.55
C VAL A 13 49.65 -2.63 -8.10
N SER A 14 50.96 -2.78 -7.90
CA SER A 14 51.57 -2.97 -6.57
C SER A 14 51.51 -1.71 -5.68
N ALA A 15 51.64 -0.51 -6.26
CA ALA A 15 51.58 0.76 -5.52
C ALA A 15 50.16 1.07 -4.98
N SER A 16 49.11 0.57 -5.65
CA SER A 16 47.72 0.80 -5.24
C SER A 16 47.32 -0.03 -4.01
N LEU A 17 47.88 -1.24 -3.86
CA LEU A 17 47.55 -2.14 -2.75
C LEU A 17 48.21 -1.70 -1.44
N THR A 18 49.45 -1.19 -1.50
CA THR A 18 50.17 -0.69 -0.33
C THR A 18 49.54 0.59 0.22
N ALA A 19 49.15 1.53 -0.64
CA ALA A 19 48.45 2.76 -0.25
C ALA A 19 47.12 2.47 0.49
N LYS A 20 46.40 1.42 0.07
CA LYS A 20 45.13 1.01 0.67
C LYS A 20 45.28 0.39 2.07
N SER A 21 46.32 -0.43 2.29
CA SER A 21 46.58 -1.01 3.62
C SER A 21 46.92 0.06 4.66
N ASN A 22 47.60 1.13 4.23
CA ASN A 22 48.01 2.25 5.10
C ASN A 22 46.84 3.14 5.51
N SER A 23 45.77 3.27 4.71
CA SER A 23 44.61 4.06 5.11
C SER A 23 43.82 3.34 6.21
N LEU A 24 43.56 2.04 6.07
CA LEU A 24 42.79 1.25 7.04
C LEU A 24 43.46 1.17 8.42
N SER A 25 44.78 1.01 8.47
CA SER A 25 45.52 1.00 9.74
C SER A 25 45.46 2.36 10.45
N ARG A 26 45.57 3.46 9.69
CA ARG A 26 45.34 4.82 10.22
C ARG A 26 43.92 5.00 10.72
N PHE A 27 42.92 4.48 10.00
CA PHE A 27 41.51 4.53 10.42
C PHE A 27 41.27 3.78 11.74
N SER A 28 41.77 2.54 11.86
CA SER A 28 41.64 1.77 13.10
C SER A 28 42.29 2.48 14.28
N THR A 29 43.45 3.10 14.05
CA THR A 29 44.18 3.84 15.10
C THR A 29 43.41 5.06 15.57
N ARG A 30 42.86 5.87 14.65
CA ARG A 30 42.02 7.03 15.00
C ARG A 30 40.78 6.59 15.79
N LEU A 31 40.11 5.53 15.35
CA LEU A 31 38.92 5.01 16.03
C LEU A 31 39.22 4.56 17.48
N LYS A 32 40.37 3.93 17.71
CA LYS A 32 40.83 3.58 19.08
C LYS A 32 41.07 4.82 19.92
N GLN A 33 41.72 5.84 19.37
CA GLN A 33 41.99 7.10 20.09
C GLN A 33 40.69 7.80 20.49
N ILE A 34 39.74 7.89 19.56
CA ILE A 34 38.43 8.50 19.80
C ILE A 34 37.69 7.79 20.93
N LYS A 35 37.71 6.45 20.95
CA LYS A 35 37.10 5.64 22.01
C LYS A 35 37.71 5.93 23.39
N ILE A 36 39.02 6.13 23.45
CA ILE A 36 39.72 6.51 24.70
C ILE A 36 39.27 7.90 25.15
N ASN A 37 39.21 8.87 24.25
CA ASN A 37 38.78 10.23 24.57
C ASN A 37 37.35 10.25 25.14
N LEU A 38 36.42 9.51 24.53
CA LEU A 38 35.04 9.38 25.02
C LEU A 38 34.94 8.78 26.41
N ARG A 39 35.75 7.77 26.72
CA ARG A 39 35.81 7.19 28.06
C ARG A 39 36.29 8.22 29.09
N ASN A 40 37.33 8.97 28.75
CA ASN A 40 37.85 10.02 29.64
C ASN A 40 36.81 11.12 29.91
N ILE A 41 36.05 11.54 28.89
CA ILE A 41 34.95 12.51 29.04
C ILE A 41 33.88 11.95 29.97
N SER A 42 33.45 10.69 29.76
CA SER A 42 32.48 10.02 30.62
C SER A 42 32.95 9.96 32.07
N ASP A 43 34.21 9.60 32.31
CA ASP A 43 34.78 9.49 33.66
C ASP A 43 34.86 10.87 34.35
N ASN A 44 35.22 11.91 33.61
CA ASN A 44 35.25 13.29 34.11
C ASN A 44 33.85 13.79 34.48
N LEU A 45 32.84 13.44 33.69
CA LEU A 45 31.43 13.77 33.99
C LEU A 45 30.94 13.06 35.24
N HIS A 46 31.25 11.77 35.41
CA HIS A 46 30.91 11.04 36.62
C HIS A 46 31.60 11.61 37.87
N ARG A 47 32.87 12.03 37.76
CA ARG A 47 33.59 12.68 38.86
C ARG A 47 32.96 14.01 39.24
N LYS A 48 32.58 14.82 38.25
CA LYS A 48 31.92 16.12 38.48
C LYS A 48 30.55 15.96 39.14
N ALA A 49 29.78 14.94 38.72
CA ALA A 49 28.49 14.62 39.34
C ALA A 49 28.61 14.07 40.77
N ALA A 50 29.76 13.48 41.14
CA ALA A 50 29.98 12.89 42.46
C ALA A 50 30.57 13.85 43.49
N ASP A 51 30.96 15.08 43.13
CA ASP A 51 31.58 16.03 44.06
C ASP A 51 30.51 16.71 44.94
N PRO A 52 30.41 16.37 46.24
CA PRO A 52 29.39 16.93 47.14
C PRO A 52 29.59 18.43 47.41
N LYS A 53 30.75 19.00 47.05
CA LYS A 53 31.05 20.42 47.27
C LYS A 53 30.45 21.31 46.17
N GLN A 54 30.15 20.76 45.00
CA GLN A 54 29.36 21.46 43.99
C GLN A 54 27.89 21.19 44.28
N LYS A 55 27.18 22.17 44.82
CA LYS A 55 25.72 22.15 44.92
C LYS A 55 25.17 22.26 43.49
N THR A 56 25.11 21.14 42.78
CA THR A 56 24.61 21.04 41.41
C THR A 56 23.14 21.43 41.38
N THR A 57 22.77 22.25 40.42
CA THR A 57 21.35 22.52 40.19
C THR A 57 20.73 21.30 39.51
N THR A 58 19.44 21.05 39.70
CA THR A 58 18.71 19.96 39.00
C THR A 58 18.87 20.06 37.47
N ALA A 59 19.09 21.27 36.94
CA ALA A 59 19.38 21.50 35.53
C ALA A 59 20.77 20.96 35.12
N ASP A 60 21.79 21.11 35.96
CA ASP A 60 23.13 20.56 35.71
C ASP A 60 23.12 19.03 35.68
N GLU A 61 22.37 18.40 36.58
CA GLU A 61 22.20 16.95 36.62
C GLU A 61 21.50 16.41 35.36
N MET A 62 20.43 17.06 34.92
CA MET A 62 19.75 16.72 33.66
C MET A 62 20.66 16.92 32.44
N MET A 63 21.48 17.98 32.43
CA MET A 63 22.43 18.22 31.35
C MET A 63 23.48 17.11 31.28
N VAL A 64 24.04 16.70 32.43
CA VAL A 64 25.02 15.60 32.51
C VAL A 64 24.40 14.28 32.02
N LEU A 65 23.15 14.00 32.39
CA LEU A 65 22.44 12.79 31.93
C LEU A 65 22.24 12.79 30.42
N HIS A 66 21.81 13.91 29.83
CA HIS A 66 21.68 14.02 28.38
C HIS A 66 23.03 13.91 27.65
N LEU A 67 24.09 14.45 28.23
CA LEU A 67 25.43 14.36 27.69
C LEU A 67 25.95 12.92 27.68
N GLN A 68 25.74 12.18 28.79
CA GLN A 68 26.06 10.76 28.88
C GLN A 68 25.29 9.93 27.87
N GLN A 69 24.00 10.22 27.68
CA GLN A 69 23.18 9.55 26.68
C GLN A 69 23.71 9.81 25.26
N GLU A 70 24.02 11.05 24.92
CA GLU A 70 24.54 11.39 23.58
C GLU A 70 25.91 10.75 23.31
N ILE A 71 26.78 10.69 24.32
CA ILE A 71 28.06 9.97 24.25
C ILE A 71 27.82 8.48 24.01
N ALA A 72 26.91 7.84 24.76
CA ALA A 72 26.60 6.43 24.59
C ALA A 72 26.08 6.13 23.17
N GLU A 73 25.19 6.98 22.66
CA GLU A 73 24.64 6.86 21.30
C GLU A 73 25.73 7.01 20.22
N LEU A 74 26.69 7.94 20.38
CA LEU A 74 27.87 8.05 19.52
C LEU A 74 28.76 6.80 19.61
N VAL A 75 28.98 6.25 20.81
CA VAL A 75 29.81 5.06 21.01
C VAL A 75 29.25 3.84 20.26
N VAL A 76 27.93 3.67 20.23
CA VAL A 76 27.26 2.57 19.53
C VAL A 76 27.47 2.64 18.00
N LEU A 77 27.85 3.78 17.44
CA LEU A 77 28.13 3.92 16.01
C LEU A 77 29.49 3.35 15.60
N PHE A 78 30.47 3.28 16.50
CA PHE A 78 31.81 2.79 16.13
C PHE A 78 31.82 1.35 15.62
N PRO A 79 31.21 0.36 16.30
CA PRO A 79 31.18 -1.01 15.79
C PRO A 79 30.45 -1.10 14.44
N ARG A 80 29.45 -0.24 14.21
CA ARG A 80 28.69 -0.20 12.95
C ARG A 80 29.54 0.33 11.80
N ILE A 81 30.34 1.36 12.04
CA ILE A 81 31.28 1.95 11.07
C ILE A 81 32.43 0.99 10.79
N GLU A 82 32.98 0.35 11.82
CA GLU A 82 34.04 -0.65 11.68
C GLU A 82 33.56 -1.84 10.82
N LYS A 83 32.34 -2.33 11.08
CA LYS A 83 31.72 -3.38 10.25
C LYS A 83 31.57 -2.94 8.78
N LEU A 84 31.16 -1.69 8.53
CA LEU A 84 31.07 -1.14 7.17
C LEU A 84 32.44 -1.12 6.49
N LEU A 85 33.46 -0.69 7.21
CA LEU A 85 34.84 -0.62 6.71
C LEU A 85 35.38 -2.01 6.32
N ILE A 86 35.12 -3.04 7.12
CA ILE A 86 35.45 -4.44 6.81
C ILE A 86 34.62 -4.97 5.62
N GLN A 87 33.33 -4.62 5.53
CA GLN A 87 32.48 -5.01 4.40
C GLN A 87 32.95 -4.41 3.07
N PHE A 88 33.43 -3.16 3.08
CA PHE A 88 34.02 -2.54 1.90
C PHE A 88 35.31 -3.24 1.44
N GLU A 89 36.04 -3.87 2.36
CA GLU A 89 37.27 -4.60 2.06
C GLU A 89 36.98 -5.98 1.45
N THR A 90 36.05 -6.72 2.04
CA THR A 90 35.82 -8.15 1.77
C THR A 90 34.87 -8.45 0.62
N ASN A 91 33.96 -7.53 0.25
CA ASN A 91 32.88 -7.88 -0.67
C ASN A 91 33.30 -7.87 -2.16
N THR A 92 33.47 -9.06 -2.73
CA THR A 92 33.90 -9.33 -4.11
C THR A 92 32.87 -8.93 -5.16
N PHE A 93 31.58 -8.90 -4.84
CA PHE A 93 30.50 -8.46 -5.76
C PHE A 93 30.65 -6.98 -6.14
N HIS A 94 31.27 -6.18 -5.26
CA HIS A 94 31.65 -4.80 -5.55
C HIS A 94 32.90 -4.65 -6.44
N ARG A 95 33.56 -5.73 -6.91
CA ARG A 95 34.59 -5.64 -7.98
C ARG A 95 33.95 -5.43 -9.37
N ALA A 96 32.75 -5.92 -9.60
CA ALA A 96 32.05 -5.75 -10.89
C ALA A 96 31.39 -4.36 -10.99
N LEU A 97 30.75 -3.88 -9.93
CA LEU A 97 30.16 -2.53 -9.84
C LEU A 97 31.19 -1.41 -9.57
N ARG A 98 32.49 -1.75 -9.54
CA ARG A 98 33.60 -0.90 -9.07
C ARG A 98 34.01 0.19 -10.07
N PHE A 99 33.78 -0.03 -11.35
CA PHE A 99 34.30 0.85 -12.40
C PHE A 99 33.61 2.23 -12.45
N LEU A 100 32.44 2.39 -11.83
CA LEU A 100 31.64 3.62 -11.96
C LEU A 100 31.60 4.54 -10.73
N ARG A 101 32.05 4.14 -9.52
CA ARG A 101 31.72 4.91 -8.28
C ARG A 101 32.74 4.89 -7.11
N LEU A 102 34.00 4.46 -7.30
CA LEU A 102 34.88 4.20 -6.15
C LEU A 102 35.56 5.40 -5.48
N SER A 103 35.78 6.51 -6.20
CA SER A 103 36.47 7.66 -5.62
C SER A 103 35.63 8.40 -4.55
N SER A 104 34.29 8.27 -4.57
CA SER A 104 33.43 8.98 -3.60
C SER A 104 33.39 8.31 -2.22
N LYS A 105 33.53 6.98 -2.13
CA LYS A 105 33.25 6.23 -0.89
C LYS A 105 34.33 6.40 0.19
N ASP A 106 35.60 6.40 -0.20
CA ASP A 106 36.70 6.63 0.75
C ASP A 106 36.67 8.06 1.30
N ARG A 107 36.24 9.02 0.48
CA ARG A 107 36.01 10.41 0.89
C ARG A 107 34.83 10.53 1.87
N GLU A 108 33.72 9.87 1.60
CA GLU A 108 32.55 9.84 2.49
C GLU A 108 32.87 9.23 3.86
N LEU A 109 33.64 8.14 3.91
CA LEU A 109 34.10 7.55 5.17
C LEU A 109 35.02 8.50 5.94
N THR A 110 35.94 9.18 5.25
CA THR A 110 36.82 10.17 5.88
C THR A 110 36.01 11.31 6.50
N VAL A 111 35.03 11.83 5.76
CA VAL A 111 34.10 12.87 6.25
C VAL A 111 33.29 12.39 7.46
N LEU A 112 32.85 11.13 7.49
CA LEU A 112 32.16 10.57 8.66
C LEU A 112 33.00 10.58 9.93
N PHE A 113 34.29 10.27 9.81
CA PHE A 113 35.22 10.34 10.95
C PHE A 113 35.44 11.78 11.41
N GLU A 114 35.62 12.71 10.48
CA GLU A 114 35.73 14.13 10.81
C GLU A 114 34.48 14.63 11.55
N TYR A 115 33.28 14.19 11.15
CA TYR A 115 32.05 14.51 11.89
C TYR A 115 32.01 13.91 13.30
N ILE A 116 32.50 12.68 13.48
CA ILE A 116 32.53 12.05 14.81
C ILE A 116 33.54 12.77 15.71
N GLU A 117 34.73 13.06 15.20
CA GLU A 117 35.75 13.79 15.94
C GLU A 117 35.24 15.17 16.34
N MET A 118 34.62 15.90 15.41
CA MET A 118 34.01 17.20 15.67
C MET A 118 32.90 17.12 16.71
N ALA A 119 32.01 16.11 16.63
CA ALA A 119 30.96 15.91 17.63
C ALA A 119 31.55 15.69 19.03
N ILE A 120 32.62 14.92 19.13
CA ILE A 120 33.28 14.60 20.42
C ILE A 120 34.03 15.79 20.97
N GLU A 121 34.72 16.53 20.10
CA GLU A 121 35.39 17.77 20.46
C GLU A 121 34.38 18.78 21.03
N ILE A 122 33.22 18.95 20.37
CA ILE A 122 32.13 19.80 20.87
C ILE A 122 31.62 19.35 22.23
N LEU A 123 31.49 18.04 22.47
CA LEU A 123 31.06 17.49 23.76
C LEU A 123 32.14 17.61 24.85
N SER A 124 33.40 17.86 24.47
CA SER A 124 34.53 18.01 25.39
C SER A 124 34.76 19.45 25.86
N HIS A 125 34.11 20.44 25.22
CA HIS A 125 34.25 21.85 25.57
C HIS A 125 33.63 22.16 26.93
N GLU A 126 34.09 23.25 27.58
CA GLU A 126 33.57 23.71 28.88
C GLU A 126 32.05 23.99 28.84
N GLN A 127 31.53 24.39 27.67
CA GLN A 127 30.12 24.58 27.41
C GLN A 127 29.68 23.67 26.24
N PRO A 128 29.28 22.42 26.50
CA PRO A 128 28.96 21.47 25.44
C PRO A 128 27.65 21.86 24.74
N SER A 129 27.70 22.04 23.42
CA SER A 129 26.50 22.28 22.61
C SER A 129 25.84 20.95 22.21
N LEU A 130 25.02 20.40 23.13
CA LEU A 130 24.33 19.13 22.96
C LEU A 130 23.54 19.05 21.63
N LEU A 131 22.90 20.14 21.23
CA LEU A 131 22.11 20.21 20.00
C LEU A 131 22.96 20.01 18.73
N VAL A 132 24.17 20.56 18.70
CA VAL A 132 25.09 20.44 17.55
C VAL A 132 25.63 19.02 17.47
N ALA A 133 26.09 18.46 18.59
CA ALA A 133 26.57 17.09 18.64
C ALA A 133 25.48 16.08 18.25
N ARG A 134 24.25 16.29 18.73
CA ARG A 134 23.09 15.49 18.34
C ARG A 134 22.82 15.54 16.85
N LYS A 135 22.85 16.73 16.24
CA LYS A 135 22.67 16.88 14.80
C LYS A 135 23.76 16.13 14.01
N MET A 136 25.02 16.26 14.43
CA MET A 136 26.13 15.52 13.81
C MET A 136 25.96 14.00 13.92
N ARG A 137 25.60 13.49 15.11
CA ARG A 137 25.30 12.06 15.30
C ARG A 137 24.19 11.58 14.36
N ILE A 138 23.10 12.34 14.24
CA ILE A 138 21.98 12.00 13.34
C ILE A 138 22.49 11.88 11.89
N ASP A 139 23.33 12.80 11.43
CA ASP A 139 23.90 12.78 10.08
C ASP A 139 24.89 11.62 9.86
N ILE A 140 25.70 11.30 10.86
CA ILE A 140 26.58 10.13 10.84
C ILE A 140 25.75 8.86 10.69
N GLU A 141 24.74 8.69 11.55
CA GLU A 141 23.86 7.53 11.52
C GLU A 141 23.08 7.39 10.20
N ARG A 142 22.62 8.50 9.59
CA ARG A 142 21.98 8.49 8.27
C ARG A 142 22.91 7.92 7.21
N THR A 143 24.16 8.36 7.23
CA THR A 143 25.17 7.92 6.27
C THR A 143 25.54 6.47 6.51
N VAL A 144 25.71 6.04 7.76
CA VAL A 144 25.94 4.63 8.13
C VAL A 144 24.79 3.75 7.65
N THR A 145 23.54 4.15 7.89
CA THR A 145 22.35 3.37 7.52
C THR A 145 22.20 3.25 6.00
N ARG A 146 22.51 4.32 5.24
CA ARG A 146 22.54 4.31 3.77
C ARG A 146 23.53 3.28 3.22
N HIS A 147 24.68 3.11 3.87
CA HIS A 147 25.69 2.15 3.45
C HIS A 147 25.38 0.71 3.90
N GLN A 148 24.76 0.54 5.07
CA GLN A 148 24.34 -0.78 5.55
C GLN A 148 23.19 -1.35 4.71
N HIS A 149 22.29 -0.49 4.23
CA HIS A 149 21.14 -0.87 3.43
C HIS A 149 21.05 0.03 2.19
N PRO A 150 21.70 -0.31 1.06
CA PRO A 150 21.74 0.59 -0.11
C PRO A 150 20.35 0.89 -0.71
N LEU A 151 19.43 -0.06 -0.67
CA LEU A 151 18.05 0.12 -1.16
C LEU A 151 17.12 0.64 -0.05
N LEU A 152 17.07 -0.05 1.10
CA LEU A 152 16.16 0.31 2.19
C LEU A 152 16.61 1.57 2.95
N GLY A 153 17.89 1.93 2.90
CA GLY A 153 18.46 3.05 3.66
C GLY A 153 17.86 4.40 3.28
N ILE A 154 17.42 4.59 2.04
CA ILE A 154 16.69 5.80 1.62
C ILE A 154 15.37 5.90 2.40
N PHE A 155 14.62 4.81 2.45
CA PHE A 155 13.34 4.74 3.16
C PHE A 155 13.51 4.81 4.67
N LEU A 156 14.46 4.06 5.23
CA LEU A 156 14.76 4.03 6.67
C LEU A 156 15.22 5.40 7.17
N ASN A 157 16.05 6.11 6.40
CA ASN A 157 16.48 7.45 6.78
C ASN A 157 15.31 8.43 6.78
N ARG A 158 14.48 8.42 5.73
CA ARG A 158 13.27 9.26 5.68
C ARG A 158 12.32 8.97 6.83
N PHE A 159 12.07 7.69 7.11
CA PHE A 159 11.24 7.27 8.23
C PHE A 159 11.81 7.75 9.56
N ARG A 160 13.11 7.62 9.76
CA ARG A 160 13.76 8.04 11.00
C ARG A 160 13.80 9.55 11.18
N ASP A 161 13.92 10.30 10.09
CA ASP A 161 13.83 11.77 10.11
C ASP A 161 12.46 12.23 10.58
N ILE A 162 11.42 11.54 10.13
CA ILE A 162 10.04 11.82 10.52
C ILE A 162 9.79 11.37 11.96
N TYR A 163 10.26 10.19 12.34
CA TYR A 163 10.16 9.68 13.71
C TYR A 163 10.78 10.64 14.73
N ARG A 164 11.91 11.28 14.37
CA ARG A 164 12.62 12.24 15.21
C ARG A 164 12.13 13.68 15.08
N SER A 165 11.17 13.94 14.20
CA SER A 165 10.61 15.29 14.10
C SER A 165 9.77 15.60 15.33
N ASP A 166 9.85 16.83 15.83
CA ASP A 166 9.04 17.26 16.99
C ASP A 166 7.58 17.57 16.58
N SER A 167 7.27 17.53 15.28
CA SER A 167 5.94 17.83 14.75
C SER A 167 5.09 16.57 14.64
N ASP A 168 4.13 16.42 15.55
CA ASP A 168 3.13 15.35 15.48
C ASP A 168 2.27 15.39 14.21
N PRO A 169 1.85 16.56 13.70
CA PRO A 169 1.22 16.66 12.38
C PRO A 169 2.05 16.02 11.26
N LEU A 170 3.36 16.24 11.23
CA LEU A 170 4.24 15.67 10.20
C LEU A 170 4.28 14.13 10.29
N LYS A 171 4.31 13.59 11.50
CA LYS A 171 4.26 12.14 11.75
C LYS A 171 2.96 11.51 11.24
N VAL A 172 1.83 12.14 11.51
CA VAL A 172 0.51 11.72 11.00
C VAL A 172 0.49 11.76 9.47
N VAL A 173 0.93 12.87 8.86
CA VAL A 173 0.98 13.03 7.39
C VAL A 173 1.89 11.99 6.75
N CYS A 174 3.00 11.61 7.39
CA CYS A 174 3.84 10.53 6.89
C CYS A 174 3.14 9.18 6.92
N GLY A 175 2.54 8.80 8.04
CA GLY A 175 1.79 7.55 8.16
C GLY A 175 0.65 7.48 7.14
N LEU A 176 -0.01 8.62 6.92
CA LEU A 176 -1.05 8.79 5.92
C LEU A 176 -0.51 8.61 4.50
N THR A 177 0.56 9.32 4.15
CA THR A 177 1.21 9.26 2.83
C THR A 177 1.66 7.84 2.50
N PHE A 178 2.23 7.12 3.49
CA PHE A 178 2.63 5.74 3.30
C PHE A 178 1.44 4.86 2.89
N THR A 179 0.33 4.98 3.61
CA THR A 179 -0.85 4.14 3.38
C THR A 179 -1.57 4.48 2.08
N THR A 180 -1.62 5.76 1.71
CA THR A 180 -2.20 6.19 0.43
C THR A 180 -1.35 5.75 -0.75
N VAL A 181 -0.01 5.80 -0.65
CA VAL A 181 0.90 5.29 -1.70
C VAL A 181 0.74 3.79 -1.87
N VAL A 182 0.67 3.02 -0.79
CA VAL A 182 0.42 1.56 -0.85
C VAL A 182 -0.93 1.29 -1.51
N SER A 183 -1.98 2.00 -1.09
CA SER A 183 -3.33 1.83 -1.65
C SER A 183 -3.40 2.20 -3.14
N ALA A 184 -2.74 3.29 -3.55
CA ALA A 184 -2.64 3.69 -4.94
C ALA A 184 -1.85 2.66 -5.76
N GLY A 185 -0.76 2.14 -5.21
CA GLY A 185 0.03 1.08 -5.84
C GLY A 185 -0.80 -0.18 -6.10
N LEU A 186 -1.62 -0.59 -5.14
CA LEU A 186 -2.56 -1.71 -5.33
C LEU A 186 -3.61 -1.38 -6.41
N PHE A 187 -4.20 -0.19 -6.37
CA PHE A 187 -5.19 0.26 -7.36
C PHE A 187 -4.65 0.25 -8.80
N PHE A 188 -3.51 0.91 -9.02
CA PHE A 188 -2.90 0.98 -10.34
C PHE A 188 -2.31 -0.35 -10.78
N GLY A 189 -1.72 -1.11 -9.85
CA GLY A 189 -1.19 -2.45 -10.13
C GLY A 189 -2.30 -3.39 -10.63
N SER A 190 -3.46 -3.36 -10.00
CA SER A 190 -4.60 -4.17 -10.43
C SER A 190 -5.24 -3.67 -11.73
N LEU A 191 -5.32 -2.36 -11.98
CA LEU A 191 -5.78 -1.84 -13.27
C LEU A 191 -4.92 -2.36 -14.43
N VAL A 192 -3.59 -2.33 -14.26
CA VAL A 192 -2.66 -2.84 -15.28
C VAL A 192 -2.77 -4.35 -15.44
N GLY A 193 -2.98 -5.09 -14.34
CA GLY A 193 -3.20 -6.54 -14.36
C GLY A 193 -4.46 -6.93 -15.14
N ILE A 194 -5.60 -6.28 -14.84
CA ILE A 194 -6.88 -6.52 -15.52
C ILE A 194 -6.76 -6.21 -17.02
N SER A 195 -6.07 -5.13 -17.40
CA SER A 195 -5.96 -4.73 -18.81
C SER A 195 -5.08 -5.65 -19.67
N ARG A 196 -4.32 -6.58 -19.08
CA ARG A 196 -3.27 -7.33 -19.80
C ARG A 196 -3.51 -8.83 -19.95
N GLN A 197 -4.41 -9.45 -19.19
CA GLN A 197 -4.22 -10.88 -18.88
C GLN A 197 -5.09 -11.91 -19.62
N GLY A 198 -6.19 -11.57 -20.32
CA GLY A 198 -7.09 -12.65 -20.79
C GLY A 198 -7.76 -12.46 -22.14
N GLU A 199 -8.16 -11.22 -22.48
CA GLU A 199 -9.15 -11.02 -23.55
C GLU A 199 -8.64 -11.49 -24.92
N SER A 200 -7.38 -11.21 -25.29
CA SER A 200 -6.92 -11.49 -26.65
C SER A 200 -6.92 -12.99 -27.00
N LYS A 201 -6.45 -13.87 -26.10
CA LYS A 201 -6.28 -15.29 -26.44
C LYS A 201 -7.61 -16.04 -26.50
N LEU A 202 -8.54 -15.68 -25.63
CA LEU A 202 -9.85 -16.33 -25.56
C LEU A 202 -10.75 -15.84 -26.70
N ASP A 203 -10.68 -14.55 -27.04
CA ASP A 203 -11.36 -13.99 -28.20
C ASP A 203 -10.78 -14.55 -29.51
N ASP A 204 -9.46 -14.71 -29.65
CA ASP A 204 -8.85 -15.36 -30.81
C ASP A 204 -9.36 -16.81 -30.99
N GLN A 205 -9.54 -17.56 -29.90
CA GLN A 205 -10.08 -18.93 -29.95
C GLN A 205 -11.57 -18.96 -30.30
N ILE A 206 -12.36 -18.03 -29.75
CA ILE A 206 -13.79 -17.92 -30.04
C ILE A 206 -14.00 -17.54 -31.51
N ASN A 207 -13.25 -16.55 -32.00
CA ASN A 207 -13.31 -16.10 -33.39
C ASN A 207 -12.87 -17.22 -34.35
N GLY A 208 -11.76 -17.91 -34.05
CA GLY A 208 -11.31 -19.04 -34.87
C GLY A 208 -12.29 -20.23 -34.90
N LEU A 209 -13.01 -20.49 -33.79
CA LEU A 209 -14.10 -21.47 -33.78
C LEU A 209 -15.31 -21.00 -34.59
N GLN A 210 -15.65 -19.71 -34.51
CA GLN A 210 -16.76 -19.13 -35.25
C GLN A 210 -16.52 -19.14 -36.76
N ASP A 211 -15.30 -18.81 -37.19
CA ASP A 211 -14.89 -18.90 -38.59
C ASP A 211 -15.03 -20.34 -39.11
N ARG A 212 -14.56 -21.33 -38.33
CA ARG A 212 -14.63 -22.73 -38.71
C ARG A 212 -16.05 -23.30 -38.68
N LEU A 213 -16.90 -22.83 -37.77
CA LEU A 213 -18.32 -23.19 -37.76
C LEU A 213 -19.03 -22.62 -39.00
N SER A 214 -18.66 -21.41 -39.43
CA SER A 214 -19.19 -20.78 -40.64
C SER A 214 -18.77 -21.55 -41.90
N GLU A 215 -17.51 -21.99 -41.97
CA GLU A 215 -16.99 -22.83 -43.06
C GLU A 215 -17.74 -24.17 -43.17
N ILE A 216 -17.94 -24.87 -42.04
CA ILE A 216 -18.70 -26.13 -42.02
C ILE A 216 -20.17 -25.90 -42.44
N GLN A 217 -20.76 -24.77 -42.04
CA GLN A 217 -22.12 -24.42 -42.42
C GLN A 217 -22.24 -24.13 -43.92
N GLU A 218 -21.26 -23.46 -44.53
CA GLU A 218 -21.20 -23.22 -45.97
C GLU A 218 -21.02 -24.53 -46.76
N GLU A 219 -20.14 -25.43 -46.29
CA GLU A 219 -19.93 -26.75 -46.89
C GLU A 219 -21.22 -27.59 -46.87
N LEU A 220 -21.93 -27.62 -45.74
CA LEU A 220 -23.21 -28.33 -45.62
C LEU A 220 -24.35 -27.67 -46.42
N ALA A 221 -24.38 -26.34 -46.50
CA ALA A 221 -25.37 -25.62 -47.30
C ALA A 221 -25.20 -25.90 -48.81
N SER A 222 -23.96 -26.11 -49.28
CA SER A 222 -23.70 -26.53 -50.67
C SER A 222 -24.32 -27.88 -51.02
N ASP A 223 -24.52 -28.73 -50.01
CA ASP A 223 -25.18 -30.04 -50.08
C ASP A 223 -26.69 -30.00 -49.78
N ASN A 224 -27.32 -28.82 -49.70
CA ASN A 224 -28.73 -28.60 -49.31
C ASN A 224 -29.09 -29.07 -47.88
N ILE A 225 -28.11 -29.15 -46.97
CA ILE A 225 -28.34 -29.48 -45.55
C ILE A 225 -28.29 -28.20 -44.72
N PHE A 226 -29.42 -27.83 -44.10
CA PHE A 226 -29.48 -26.68 -43.21
C PHE A 226 -29.41 -27.14 -41.75
N ILE A 227 -28.43 -26.61 -41.01
CA ILE A 227 -28.30 -26.84 -39.58
C ILE A 227 -28.72 -25.57 -38.82
N THR A 228 -29.62 -25.73 -37.84
CA THR A 228 -30.09 -24.62 -37.01
C THR A 228 -29.11 -24.26 -35.90
N ASP A 229 -29.43 -23.20 -35.16
CA ASP A 229 -28.63 -22.76 -34.02
C ASP A 229 -28.59 -23.74 -32.82
N ASP A 230 -29.45 -24.75 -32.83
CA ASP A 230 -29.44 -25.83 -31.83
C ASP A 230 -28.79 -27.11 -32.35
N ALA A 231 -28.15 -27.05 -33.51
CA ALA A 231 -27.60 -28.20 -34.24
C ALA A 231 -28.67 -29.25 -34.63
N GLN A 232 -29.92 -28.82 -34.81
CA GLN A 232 -30.98 -29.62 -35.40
C GLN A 232 -30.88 -29.55 -36.92
N ILE A 233 -31.09 -30.69 -37.60
CA ILE A 233 -30.97 -30.82 -39.04
C ILE A 233 -32.34 -30.56 -39.67
N ILE A 234 -32.45 -29.57 -40.55
CA ILE A 234 -33.63 -29.35 -41.37
C ILE A 234 -33.25 -29.76 -42.79
N GLN A 235 -33.80 -30.88 -43.26
CA GLN A 235 -33.68 -31.27 -44.67
C GLN A 235 -34.63 -30.42 -45.51
N GLY A 236 -34.07 -29.78 -46.54
CA GLY A 236 -34.82 -28.96 -47.49
C GLY A 236 -35.58 -29.81 -48.51
N GLU A 237 -36.67 -30.45 -48.12
CA GLU A 237 -37.70 -30.90 -49.07
C GLU A 237 -39.08 -30.61 -48.50
N ASN A 238 -39.75 -29.62 -49.13
CA ASN A 238 -41.13 -29.16 -48.97
C ASN A 238 -41.72 -29.14 -47.53
N PRO A 239 -42.08 -27.95 -46.99
CA PRO A 239 -42.81 -27.84 -45.72
C PRO A 239 -44.27 -28.28 -45.91
N GLY A 240 -44.48 -29.60 -46.03
CA GLY A 240 -45.76 -30.27 -45.99
C GLY A 240 -45.96 -30.91 -44.62
N GLU A 241 -46.51 -30.13 -43.70
CA GLU A 241 -47.44 -30.53 -42.64
C GLU A 241 -47.23 -31.94 -42.02
N GLY A 242 -46.47 -32.02 -40.93
CA GLY A 242 -46.40 -33.24 -40.11
C GLY A 242 -45.44 -33.13 -38.92
N ASP A 243 -45.99 -32.80 -37.75
CA ASP A 243 -45.33 -32.81 -36.44
C ASP A 243 -44.90 -34.25 -36.07
N ASN A 244 -43.73 -34.68 -36.56
CA ASN A 244 -43.21 -36.01 -36.29
C ASN A 244 -41.85 -35.94 -35.60
N ALA A 245 -41.85 -36.27 -34.31
CA ALA A 245 -40.68 -36.50 -33.46
C ALA A 245 -39.77 -37.67 -33.92
N PHE A 246 -39.99 -38.21 -35.12
CA PHE A 246 -39.24 -39.29 -35.76
C PHE A 246 -38.17 -38.78 -36.75
N GLY A 247 -38.15 -37.48 -37.06
CA GLY A 247 -37.18 -36.85 -37.97
C GLY A 247 -35.73 -36.88 -37.46
N ASP A 248 -35.52 -36.80 -36.14
CA ASP A 248 -34.19 -36.85 -35.52
C ASP A 248 -33.51 -38.23 -35.64
N ALA A 249 -34.29 -39.30 -35.80
CA ALA A 249 -33.77 -40.66 -35.95
C ALA A 249 -33.51 -41.05 -37.43
N VAL A 250 -34.28 -40.49 -38.37
CA VAL A 250 -34.24 -40.89 -39.79
C VAL A 250 -33.33 -39.98 -40.62
N GLY A 251 -33.14 -38.71 -40.25
CA GLY A 251 -32.19 -37.81 -40.92
C GLY A 251 -30.73 -38.31 -40.89
N GLY A 252 -30.39 -39.22 -39.97
CA GLY A 252 -29.08 -39.87 -39.90
C GLY A 252 -28.87 -40.98 -40.94
N LEU A 253 -29.93 -41.54 -41.54
CA LEU A 253 -29.84 -42.73 -42.42
C LEU A 253 -29.56 -42.40 -43.89
N ILE A 254 -29.63 -41.13 -44.31
CA ILE A 254 -29.44 -40.71 -45.72
C ILE A 254 -28.17 -39.86 -45.91
N ALA A 255 -27.57 -39.33 -44.83
CA ALA A 255 -26.33 -38.55 -44.92
C ALA A 255 -25.13 -39.46 -45.26
N THR A 256 -24.27 -38.99 -46.19
CA THR A 256 -23.02 -39.69 -46.52
C THR A 256 -22.09 -39.74 -45.29
N GLN A 257 -21.15 -40.69 -45.25
CA GLN A 257 -20.21 -40.84 -44.12
C GLN A 257 -19.44 -39.54 -43.82
N ASN A 258 -19.07 -38.77 -44.86
CA ASN A 258 -18.41 -37.48 -44.72
C ASN A 258 -19.33 -36.42 -44.07
N GLN A 259 -20.61 -36.38 -44.45
CA GLN A 259 -21.59 -35.47 -43.85
C GLN A 259 -21.83 -35.78 -42.37
N GLN A 260 -21.89 -37.07 -42.01
CA GLN A 260 -22.00 -37.45 -40.60
C GLN A 260 -20.79 -37.02 -39.77
N GLU A 261 -19.59 -37.04 -40.35
CA GLU A 261 -18.36 -36.57 -39.71
C GLU A 261 -18.37 -35.05 -39.52
N LEU A 262 -18.76 -34.28 -40.55
CA LEU A 262 -18.93 -32.83 -40.46
C LEU A 262 -19.98 -32.42 -39.42
N ILE A 263 -21.11 -33.12 -39.35
CA ILE A 263 -22.15 -32.88 -38.33
C ILE A 263 -21.61 -33.15 -36.91
N ARG A 264 -20.81 -34.21 -36.73
CA ARG A 264 -20.18 -34.51 -35.43
C ARG A 264 -19.16 -33.43 -35.05
N GLU A 265 -18.31 -33.02 -36.00
CA GLU A 265 -17.34 -31.94 -35.80
C GLU A 265 -18.05 -30.62 -35.44
N PHE A 266 -19.12 -30.27 -36.15
CA PHE A 266 -19.93 -29.07 -35.91
C PHE A 266 -20.48 -29.06 -34.49
N ARG A 267 -21.14 -30.15 -34.05
CA ARG A 267 -21.68 -30.26 -32.67
C ARG A 267 -20.57 -30.12 -31.63
N GLN A 268 -19.45 -30.80 -31.82
CA GLN A 268 -18.32 -30.76 -30.89
C GLN A 268 -17.73 -29.34 -30.79
N LYS A 269 -17.52 -28.66 -31.92
CA LYS A 269 -16.97 -27.30 -31.94
C LYS A 269 -17.93 -26.27 -31.37
N ARG A 270 -19.24 -26.44 -31.60
CA ARG A 270 -20.27 -25.57 -31.04
C ARG A 270 -20.37 -25.67 -29.52
N LEU A 271 -20.32 -26.88 -28.97
CA LEU A 271 -20.24 -27.10 -27.52
C LEU A 271 -18.97 -26.44 -26.95
N ARG A 272 -17.84 -26.58 -27.63
CA ARG A 272 -16.60 -25.92 -27.23
C ARG A 272 -16.71 -24.39 -27.25
N GLN A 273 -17.35 -23.81 -28.27
CA GLN A 273 -17.58 -22.38 -28.35
C GLN A 273 -18.45 -21.90 -27.19
N ARG A 274 -19.58 -22.58 -26.90
CA ARG A 274 -20.45 -22.24 -25.76
C ARG A 274 -19.70 -22.26 -24.43
N ASN A 275 -18.93 -23.32 -24.18
CA ASN A 275 -18.12 -23.43 -22.96
C ASN A 275 -17.08 -22.28 -22.86
N LEU A 276 -16.44 -21.88 -23.97
CA LEU A 276 -15.50 -20.76 -23.96
C LEU A 276 -16.19 -19.41 -23.71
N VAL A 277 -17.39 -19.20 -24.27
CA VAL A 277 -18.18 -18.00 -24.03
C VAL A 277 -18.57 -17.90 -22.55
N GLU A 278 -19.03 -19.00 -21.94
CA GLU A 278 -19.36 -19.06 -20.51
C GLU A 278 -18.14 -18.75 -19.63
N ILE A 279 -16.96 -19.31 -19.95
CA ILE A 279 -15.71 -19.01 -19.24
C ILE A 279 -15.36 -17.53 -19.34
N ARG A 280 -15.48 -16.93 -20.54
CA ARG A 280 -15.22 -15.51 -20.76
C ARG A 280 -16.14 -14.63 -19.92
N ASP A 281 -17.42 -14.94 -19.90
CA ASP A 281 -18.42 -14.15 -19.18
C ASP A 281 -18.18 -14.23 -17.66
N GLN A 282 -17.81 -15.41 -17.17
CA GLN A 282 -17.38 -15.60 -15.79
C GLN A 282 -16.10 -14.81 -15.47
N GLU A 283 -15.05 -14.88 -16.30
CA GLU A 283 -13.82 -14.10 -16.12
C GLU A 283 -14.09 -12.59 -16.11
N ARG A 284 -14.99 -12.12 -16.99
CA ARG A 284 -15.41 -10.71 -17.05
C ARG A 284 -16.18 -10.30 -15.80
N GLN A 285 -17.04 -11.16 -15.28
CA GLN A 285 -17.77 -10.91 -14.05
C GLN A 285 -16.80 -10.86 -12.85
N ASP A 286 -15.87 -11.79 -12.73
CA ASP A 286 -14.86 -11.81 -11.67
C ASP A 286 -13.95 -10.57 -11.73
N ALA A 287 -13.54 -10.14 -12.93
CA ALA A 287 -12.78 -8.91 -13.14
C ALA A 287 -13.58 -7.67 -12.71
N SER A 288 -14.88 -7.62 -13.00
CA SER A 288 -15.75 -6.51 -12.58
C SER A 288 -15.92 -6.44 -11.06
N ILE A 289 -16.06 -7.59 -10.38
CA ILE A 289 -16.14 -7.68 -8.93
C ILE A 289 -14.82 -7.24 -8.29
N LEU A 290 -13.70 -7.71 -8.81
CA LEU A 290 -12.37 -7.33 -8.33
C LEU A 290 -12.12 -5.83 -8.51
N PHE A 291 -12.47 -5.27 -9.68
CA PHE A 291 -12.40 -3.84 -9.92
C PHE A 291 -13.24 -3.05 -8.91
N LEU A 292 -14.46 -3.50 -8.62
CA LEU A 292 -15.35 -2.85 -7.66
C LEU A 292 -14.81 -2.91 -6.23
N ILE A 293 -14.28 -4.06 -5.79
CA ILE A 293 -13.63 -4.21 -4.48
C ILE A 293 -12.48 -3.21 -4.34
N ILE A 294 -11.65 -3.10 -5.37
CA ILE A 294 -10.51 -2.19 -5.39
C ILE A 294 -10.96 -0.73 -5.34
N LEU A 295 -11.98 -0.38 -6.11
CA LEU A 295 -12.58 0.95 -6.10
C LEU A 295 -13.11 1.30 -4.71
N VAL A 296 -13.83 0.39 -4.06
CA VAL A 296 -14.36 0.53 -2.70
C VAL A 296 -13.24 0.71 -1.68
N VAL A 297 -12.22 -0.14 -1.72
CA VAL A 297 -11.05 -0.07 -0.82
C VAL A 297 -10.34 1.26 -0.98
N SER A 298 -10.03 1.68 -2.21
CA SER A 298 -9.36 2.96 -2.48
C SER A 298 -10.20 4.15 -2.04
N SER A 299 -11.51 4.11 -2.28
CA SER A 299 -12.42 5.18 -1.88
C SER A 299 -12.56 5.30 -0.36
N GLY A 300 -12.69 4.17 0.35
CA GLY A 300 -12.72 4.14 1.81
C GLY A 300 -11.42 4.62 2.46
N THR A 301 -10.27 4.24 1.89
CA THR A 301 -8.95 4.79 2.29
C THR A 301 -8.93 6.31 2.11
N LEU A 302 -9.40 6.82 0.96
CA LEU A 302 -9.37 8.24 0.65
C LEU A 302 -10.29 9.06 1.57
N GLY A 303 -11.51 8.58 1.82
CA GLY A 303 -12.44 9.23 2.74
C GLY A 303 -11.84 9.37 4.14
N SER A 304 -11.22 8.29 4.65
CA SER A 304 -10.55 8.31 5.95
C SER A 304 -9.31 9.21 5.97
N ALA A 305 -8.53 9.22 4.89
CA ALA A 305 -7.39 10.11 4.74
C ALA A 305 -7.79 11.59 4.87
N ILE A 306 -8.85 12.00 4.16
CA ILE A 306 -9.36 13.37 4.19
C ILE A 306 -9.90 13.71 5.58
N SER A 307 -10.58 12.77 6.24
CA SER A 307 -11.07 12.94 7.63
C SER A 307 -9.94 13.26 8.61
N ILE A 308 -8.76 12.64 8.44
CA ILE A 308 -7.56 12.93 9.25
C ILE A 308 -6.98 14.30 8.89
N LEU A 309 -6.85 14.61 7.60
CA LEU A 309 -6.27 15.88 7.15
C LEU A 309 -7.05 17.09 7.66
N ILE A 310 -8.39 17.01 7.71
CA ILE A 310 -9.22 18.09 8.27
C ILE A 310 -8.96 18.30 9.77
N ARG A 311 -8.55 17.24 10.50
CA ARG A 311 -8.27 17.27 11.94
C ARG A 311 -6.78 17.37 12.27
N ILE A 312 -5.93 17.67 11.28
CA ILE A 312 -4.48 17.59 11.47
C ILE A 312 -3.97 18.57 12.54
N ASN A 313 -4.60 19.75 12.64
CA ASN A 313 -4.26 20.78 13.62
C ASN A 313 -4.63 20.40 15.06
N ASP A 314 -5.54 19.42 15.25
CA ASP A 314 -5.90 18.96 16.59
C ASP A 314 -4.78 18.12 17.23
N PHE A 315 -3.90 17.53 16.41
CA PHE A 315 -2.76 16.74 16.89
C PHE A 315 -1.63 17.61 17.45
N GLU A 316 -1.58 18.90 17.12
CA GLU A 316 -0.59 19.81 17.69
C GLU A 316 -0.85 20.11 19.18
N LYS A 317 -2.10 19.95 19.63
CA LYS A 317 -2.52 20.26 21.00
C LYS A 317 -2.39 19.08 21.97
N GLN A 318 -2.11 17.88 21.47
CA GLN A 318 -1.99 16.69 22.30
C GLN A 318 -0.52 16.46 22.63
N GLU A 319 -0.18 16.55 23.92
CA GLU A 319 1.12 16.07 24.40
C GLU A 319 1.11 14.54 24.36
N VAL A 320 1.48 13.98 23.21
CA VAL A 320 1.56 12.53 23.04
C VAL A 320 2.92 12.05 23.57
N SER A 321 2.90 11.17 24.56
CA SER A 321 4.12 10.67 25.21
C SER A 321 4.98 9.78 24.29
N ASP A 322 4.38 9.16 23.27
CA ASP A 322 5.07 8.26 22.34
C ASP A 322 5.00 8.80 20.89
N PRO A 323 6.17 9.11 20.27
CA PRO A 323 6.27 9.54 18.88
C PRO A 323 5.71 8.56 17.84
N LEU A 324 5.50 7.28 18.16
CA LEU A 324 4.94 6.30 17.22
C LEU A 324 3.43 6.43 17.06
N ILE A 325 2.71 6.87 18.09
CA ILE A 325 1.24 6.92 18.09
C ILE A 325 0.69 7.79 16.95
N PRO A 326 1.23 9.00 16.66
CA PRO A 326 0.75 9.82 15.55
C PRO A 326 0.99 9.16 14.19
N ILE A 327 2.14 8.48 14.01
CA ILE A 327 2.46 7.74 12.76
C ILE A 327 1.44 6.63 12.55
N PHE A 328 1.22 5.79 13.57
CA PHE A 328 0.25 4.70 13.50
C PHE A 328 -1.18 5.19 13.33
N THR A 329 -1.53 6.33 13.94
CA THR A 329 -2.83 6.96 13.75
C THR A 329 -3.03 7.36 12.29
N GLY A 330 -2.03 7.98 11.66
CA GLY A 330 -2.07 8.32 10.23
C GLY A 330 -2.14 7.10 9.32
N ALA A 331 -1.51 5.97 9.70
CA ALA A 331 -1.43 4.77 8.89
C ALA A 331 -2.62 3.82 9.02
N PHE A 332 -3.07 3.53 10.25
CA PHE A 332 -4.13 2.55 10.49
C PHE A 332 -5.53 3.09 10.22
N LYS A 333 -5.78 4.38 10.44
CA LYS A 333 -7.11 4.95 10.19
C LYS A 333 -7.59 4.78 8.74
N PRO A 334 -6.77 5.00 7.70
CA PRO A 334 -7.18 4.70 6.33
C PRO A 334 -7.46 3.21 6.08
N ILE A 335 -6.71 2.30 6.71
CA ILE A 335 -6.95 0.85 6.64
C ILE A 335 -8.31 0.49 7.29
N ILE A 336 -8.64 1.12 8.41
CA ILE A 336 -9.95 0.96 9.05
C ILE A 336 -11.06 1.49 8.13
N GLY A 337 -10.85 2.66 7.50
CA GLY A 337 -11.81 3.25 6.56
C GLY A 337 -12.09 2.36 5.34
N SER A 338 -11.06 1.76 4.75
CA SER A 338 -11.24 0.81 3.64
C SER A 338 -11.91 -0.48 4.07
N SER A 339 -11.59 -0.99 5.27
CA SER A 339 -12.23 -2.19 5.83
C SER A 339 -13.73 -1.98 6.04
N PHE A 340 -14.14 -0.82 6.57
CA PHE A 340 -15.56 -0.49 6.70
C PHE A 340 -16.24 -0.30 5.35
N GLY A 341 -15.57 0.32 4.37
CA GLY A 341 -16.09 0.41 3.01
C GLY A 341 -16.37 -0.98 2.40
N LEU A 342 -15.43 -1.92 2.57
CA LEU A 342 -15.57 -3.29 2.08
C LEU A 342 -16.68 -4.07 2.80
N LEU A 343 -16.77 -3.94 4.13
CA LEU A 343 -17.87 -4.52 4.91
C LEU A 343 -19.23 -4.04 4.40
N MET A 344 -19.33 -2.75 4.10
CA MET A 344 -20.58 -2.15 3.64
C MET A 344 -20.95 -2.64 2.25
N TYR A 345 -19.99 -2.71 1.33
CA TYR A 345 -20.19 -3.38 0.05
C TYR A 345 -20.72 -4.82 0.24
N ALA A 346 -20.14 -5.62 1.14
CA ALA A 346 -20.60 -6.98 1.41
C ALA A 346 -22.03 -7.03 2.00
N LEU A 347 -22.39 -6.13 2.91
CA LEU A 347 -23.74 -6.07 3.52
C LEU A 347 -24.83 -5.72 2.49
N PHE A 348 -24.51 -4.85 1.53
CA PHE A 348 -25.43 -4.54 0.43
C PHE A 348 -25.51 -5.67 -0.58
N SER A 349 -24.38 -6.23 -1.01
CA SER A 349 -24.33 -7.31 -2.00
C SER A 349 -24.93 -8.63 -1.49
N SER A 350 -24.88 -8.88 -0.18
CA SER A 350 -25.54 -10.03 0.45
C SER A 350 -27.06 -9.85 0.65
N GLY A 351 -27.60 -8.65 0.41
CA GLY A 351 -29.01 -8.35 0.63
C GLY A 351 -29.39 -8.18 2.11
N VAL A 352 -28.44 -8.22 3.05
CA VAL A 352 -28.69 -7.92 4.47
C VAL A 352 -29.24 -6.51 4.64
N ILE A 353 -28.73 -5.57 3.83
CA ILE A 353 -29.23 -4.20 3.74
C ILE A 353 -29.83 -4.03 2.34
N SER A 354 -31.15 -4.12 2.22
CA SER A 354 -31.85 -3.76 0.98
C SER A 354 -32.23 -2.28 1.01
N VAL A 355 -31.71 -1.53 0.04
CA VAL A 355 -32.10 -0.13 -0.19
C VAL A 355 -32.40 0.00 -1.67
N GLN A 356 -33.60 0.48 -2.00
CA GLN A 356 -34.08 0.64 -3.38
C GLN A 356 -33.38 1.80 -4.15
N ILE A 357 -32.28 2.33 -3.63
CA ILE A 357 -31.62 3.54 -4.14
C ILE A 357 -30.46 3.21 -5.10
N VAL A 358 -30.12 1.92 -5.29
CA VAL A 358 -29.08 1.54 -6.26
C VAL A 358 -29.56 1.91 -7.67
N PRO A 359 -28.89 2.86 -8.37
CA PRO A 359 -29.35 3.30 -9.68
C PRO A 359 -29.12 2.19 -10.71
N ASN A 360 -30.19 1.46 -11.06
CA ASN A 360 -30.10 0.36 -12.03
C ASN A 360 -30.05 0.83 -13.50
N ASN A 361 -30.26 2.13 -13.76
CA ASN A 361 -30.45 2.66 -15.11
C ASN A 361 -29.20 3.27 -15.76
N THR A 362 -28.04 3.23 -15.11
CA THR A 362 -26.79 3.73 -15.69
C THR A 362 -25.72 2.66 -15.70
N ALA A 363 -24.98 2.55 -16.81
CA ALA A 363 -23.93 1.55 -17.02
C ALA A 363 -22.81 1.55 -15.95
N ARG A 364 -22.72 2.62 -15.12
CA ARG A 364 -21.75 2.76 -14.02
C ARG A 364 -22.37 3.22 -12.70
N GLY A 365 -23.70 3.18 -12.56
CA GLY A 365 -24.40 3.75 -11.40
C GLY A 365 -24.02 3.05 -10.10
N THR A 366 -23.92 1.72 -10.16
CA THR A 366 -23.57 0.85 -9.04
C THR A 366 -22.17 1.12 -8.52
N GLU A 367 -21.19 1.31 -9.41
CA GLU A 367 -19.79 1.55 -9.06
C GLU A 367 -19.61 2.89 -8.37
N PHE A 368 -20.24 3.96 -8.88
CA PHE A 368 -20.19 5.27 -8.23
C PHE A 368 -20.97 5.31 -6.91
N PHE A 369 -22.07 4.55 -6.82
CA PHE A 369 -22.79 4.38 -5.57
C PHE A 369 -21.90 3.77 -4.49
N PHE A 370 -21.27 2.61 -4.77
CA PHE A 370 -20.39 1.97 -3.79
C PHE A 370 -19.12 2.78 -3.51
N CYS A 371 -18.57 3.46 -4.51
CA CYS A 371 -17.45 4.37 -4.34
C CYS A 371 -17.80 5.52 -3.38
N SER A 372 -18.92 6.23 -3.61
CA SER A 372 -19.35 7.33 -2.74
C SER A 372 -19.75 6.86 -1.34
N LEU A 373 -20.41 5.70 -1.23
CA LEU A 373 -20.75 5.08 0.04
C LEU A 373 -19.49 4.74 0.84
N ALA A 374 -18.53 4.05 0.23
CA ALA A 374 -17.27 3.70 0.86
C ALA A 374 -16.48 4.94 1.30
N PHE A 375 -16.47 5.99 0.48
CA PHE A 375 -15.87 7.28 0.83
C PHE A 375 -16.49 7.86 2.10
N VAL A 376 -17.82 8.00 2.14
CA VAL A 376 -18.54 8.61 3.27
C VAL A 376 -18.34 7.81 4.54
N ILE A 377 -18.31 6.49 4.45
CA ILE A 377 -18.10 5.60 5.58
C ILE A 377 -16.65 5.65 6.07
N GLY A 378 -15.67 5.69 5.16
CA GLY A 378 -14.28 5.91 5.51
C GLY A 378 -14.07 7.29 6.14
N PHE A 379 -14.77 8.32 5.65
CA PHE A 379 -14.73 9.68 6.18
C PHE A 379 -15.33 9.78 7.58
N SER A 380 -16.43 9.06 7.84
CA SER A 380 -17.17 9.10 9.09
C SER A 380 -17.12 7.75 9.82
N GLU A 381 -16.09 7.58 10.66
CA GLU A 381 -15.99 6.41 11.56
C GLU A 381 -17.22 6.26 12.47
N ARG A 382 -17.83 7.37 12.90
CA ARG A 382 -19.05 7.35 13.72
C ARG A 382 -20.22 6.73 12.96
N LEU A 383 -20.40 7.11 11.69
CA LEU A 383 -21.46 6.55 10.84
C LEU A 383 -21.26 5.03 10.67
N ALA A 384 -20.02 4.58 10.46
CA ALA A 384 -19.72 3.14 10.34
C ALA A 384 -20.18 2.37 11.60
N LYS A 385 -19.85 2.88 12.80
CA LYS A 385 -20.25 2.27 14.08
C LYS A 385 -21.77 2.22 14.24
N ASP A 386 -22.46 3.30 13.88
CA ASP A 386 -23.92 3.36 13.98
C ASP A 386 -24.60 2.35 13.04
N VAL A 387 -24.07 2.18 11.81
CA VAL A 387 -24.60 1.20 10.85
C VAL A 387 -24.35 -0.23 11.32
N ILE A 388 -23.17 -0.53 11.85
CA ILE A 388 -22.84 -1.86 12.41
C ILE A 388 -23.79 -2.19 13.55
N LYS A 389 -23.95 -1.27 14.52
CA LYS A 389 -24.85 -1.46 15.66
C LYS A 389 -26.29 -1.76 15.21
N LYS A 390 -26.82 -1.00 14.25
CA LYS A 390 -28.16 -1.25 13.69
C LYS A 390 -28.26 -2.58 12.95
N THR A 391 -27.17 -3.02 12.31
CA THR A 391 -27.09 -4.31 11.62
C THR A 391 -27.08 -5.46 12.63
N GLU A 392 -26.31 -5.35 13.71
CA GLU A 392 -26.31 -6.29 14.83
C GLU A 392 -27.70 -6.41 15.47
N GLU A 393 -28.36 -5.28 15.74
CA GLU A 393 -29.74 -5.25 16.27
C GLU A 393 -30.72 -5.98 15.34
N ARG A 394 -30.56 -5.87 14.02
CA ARG A 394 -31.43 -6.57 13.06
C ARG A 394 -31.13 -8.05 12.96
N LEU A 395 -29.86 -8.44 12.96
CA LEU A 395 -29.44 -9.84 12.84
C LEU A 395 -29.72 -10.63 14.11
N LEU A 396 -29.48 -10.03 15.28
CA LEU A 396 -29.63 -10.68 16.59
C LEU A 396 -31.01 -10.45 17.21
N GLY A 397 -31.67 -9.33 16.89
CA GLY A 397 -33.01 -9.00 17.41
C GLY A 397 -34.16 -9.69 16.67
N ALA A 398 -33.90 -10.32 15.52
CA ALA A 398 -34.92 -11.06 14.77
C ALA A 398 -35.43 -12.33 15.48
N GLU A 399 -34.75 -12.83 16.53
CA GLU A 399 -35.21 -14.01 17.28
C GLU A 399 -36.16 -13.71 18.45
N SER A 400 -36.37 -12.44 18.84
CA SER A 400 -37.26 -12.10 19.98
C SER A 400 -38.59 -11.45 19.56
N GLY A 401 -39.03 -11.71 18.34
CA GLY A 401 -40.18 -11.04 17.71
C GLY A 401 -41.44 -11.90 17.51
N ALA A 402 -41.65 -12.97 18.27
CA ALA A 402 -42.99 -13.55 18.41
C ALA A 402 -43.79 -12.73 19.45
N GLN A 403 -44.24 -11.54 19.08
CA GLN A 403 -45.30 -10.86 19.83
C GLN A 403 -46.66 -11.15 19.18
N PRO A 404 -47.67 -11.55 19.98
CA PRO A 404 -49.01 -11.79 19.49
C PRO A 404 -49.69 -10.47 19.12
N LEU A 405 -50.41 -10.51 18.00
CA LEU A 405 -51.36 -9.51 17.52
C LEU A 405 -52.43 -9.15 18.57
N PHE A 406 -52.14 -8.33 19.58
CA PHE A 406 -53.17 -7.76 20.47
C PHE A 406 -52.70 -6.50 21.19
N ASN A 407 -52.76 -5.35 20.52
CA ASN A 407 -53.29 -4.09 21.07
C ASN A 407 -53.04 -2.92 20.10
N GLN A 408 -53.95 -2.75 19.14
CA GLN A 408 -54.19 -1.43 18.56
C GLN A 408 -55.42 -0.86 19.26
N ARG A 409 -55.21 0.06 20.22
CA ARG A 409 -56.25 1.04 20.57
C ARG A 409 -56.06 2.26 19.66
N PRO A 410 -57.15 2.79 19.07
CA PRO A 410 -57.06 4.01 18.27
C PRO A 410 -56.75 5.20 19.20
N GLN A 411 -55.65 5.90 18.93
CA GLN A 411 -55.37 7.18 19.58
C GLN A 411 -56.26 8.26 18.97
N THR A 412 -57.16 8.79 19.80
CA THR A 412 -57.96 9.96 19.52
C THR A 412 -57.06 11.19 19.43
N SER A 413 -57.15 11.89 18.31
CA SER A 413 -56.46 13.15 18.00
C SER A 413 -56.79 14.25 19.01
N ALA A 414 -55.80 14.66 19.81
CA ALA A 414 -55.82 15.92 20.55
C ALA A 414 -54.89 16.92 19.84
N LEU A 415 -55.46 18.02 19.34
CA LEU A 415 -54.77 19.12 18.67
C LEU A 415 -53.89 19.90 19.67
N PRO A 416 -52.67 20.30 19.30
CA PRO A 416 -51.87 21.21 20.13
C PRO A 416 -52.36 22.66 20.01
N PHE A 417 -52.63 23.25 21.17
CA PHE A 417 -52.85 24.68 21.38
C PHE A 417 -51.58 25.46 21.02
N TYR A 418 -51.66 26.42 20.08
CA TYR A 418 -50.60 27.39 19.84
C TYR A 418 -50.84 28.64 20.71
N PRO A 419 -49.88 29.08 21.54
CA PRO A 419 -49.94 30.40 22.17
C PRO A 419 -49.57 31.49 21.16
N LEU A 420 -50.33 32.60 21.19
CA LEU A 420 -50.15 33.78 20.35
C LEU A 420 -48.83 34.52 20.64
N PRO A 421 -48.20 35.18 19.64
CA PRO A 421 -47.00 35.98 19.84
C PRO A 421 -47.34 37.31 20.53
N ILE A 422 -46.61 37.63 21.59
CA ILE A 422 -46.61 38.93 22.25
C ILE A 422 -45.81 39.91 21.37
N ALA A 423 -46.44 41.04 21.01
CA ALA A 423 -45.83 42.11 20.23
C ALA A 423 -44.68 42.79 21.00
N PRO A 424 -43.61 43.25 20.33
CA PRO A 424 -42.56 44.02 20.98
C PRO A 424 -43.04 45.46 21.25
N GLN A 425 -42.88 45.88 22.50
CA GLN A 425 -43.12 47.23 22.98
C GLN A 425 -41.93 48.11 22.57
N GLU A 426 -42.19 49.09 21.70
CA GLU A 426 -41.33 50.26 21.49
C GLU A 426 -41.27 51.04 22.80
N ASP A 427 -40.08 51.28 23.33
CA ASP A 427 -39.85 52.39 24.24
C ASP A 427 -38.63 53.19 23.75
N ALA A 428 -38.85 54.49 23.78
CA ALA A 428 -38.08 55.54 23.17
C ALA A 428 -36.93 56.04 24.07
N ALA A 429 -36.10 56.85 23.43
CA ALA A 429 -34.98 57.64 23.92
C ALA A 429 -35.17 58.36 25.26
N GLU A 430 -34.05 58.54 25.98
CA GLU A 430 -33.64 59.76 26.71
C GLU A 430 -32.13 59.60 27.03
N GLU A 431 -31.29 60.41 26.39
CA GLU A 431 -30.49 61.53 26.96
C GLU A 431 -29.14 61.12 27.59
#